data_AF-A0AAW1J3V7-F1
#
_entry.id   AF-A0AAW1J3V7-F1
#
_cell.length_a   1.000
_cell.length_b   1.000
_cell.length_c   1.000
_cell.angle_alpha   90.00
_cell.angle_beta   90.00
_cell.angle_gamma   90.00
#
_symmetry.space_group_name_H-M   'P 1'
#
loop_
_entity.id
_entity.type
_entity.pdbx_description
1 polymer ?
#
loop_
_entity_poly.entity_id
_entity_poly.type
_entity_poly.pdbx_seq_one_letter_code
_entity_poly.pdbx_strand_id
1 'polypeptide(L)'
;MVSVGGDRVAANGDTANKIGAYSLALCAKHHGIPFYVAAPLTSPDLSLSSGKDIVIEERSAKELLNTHGGLGEQVAALGISVWNLAFDVTPANLIAGIITEKVGHLLPTVHNFWGIF
;
A
#
# COMPACT_ATOMS: atom_id res chain seq x y z
N MET A 1 7.30 -4.16 -15.67
CA MET A 1 6.21 -3.60 -14.84
C MET A 1 6.49 -3.90 -13.39
N VAL A 2 5.97 -3.09 -12.48
CA VAL A 2 5.92 -3.39 -11.04
C VAL A 2 4.47 -3.74 -10.70
N SER A 3 4.25 -4.78 -9.89
CA SER A 3 2.93 -5.13 -9.37
C SER A 3 3.03 -5.48 -7.89
N VAL A 4 2.09 -4.99 -7.10
CA VAL A 4 1.96 -5.25 -5.65
C VAL A 4 0.53 -5.65 -5.31
N GLY A 5 0.31 -6.15 -4.09
CA GLY A 5 -1.03 -6.31 -3.54
C GLY A 5 -1.68 -4.97 -3.17
N GLY A 6 -2.96 -5.01 -2.79
CA GLY A 6 -3.66 -3.90 -2.16
C GLY A 6 -4.50 -4.39 -0.98
N ASP A 7 -4.07 -4.04 0.24
CA ASP A 7 -4.81 -4.37 1.47
C ASP A 7 -6.10 -3.56 1.57
N ARG A 8 -6.04 -2.25 1.25
CA ARG A 8 -7.20 -1.37 1.22
C ARG A 8 -7.06 -0.32 0.13
N VAL A 9 -8.13 -0.10 -0.64
CA VAL A 9 -8.16 0.94 -1.68
C VAL A 9 -9.27 1.95 -1.37
N ALA A 10 -8.91 3.22 -1.15
CA ALA A 10 -9.88 4.29 -0.91
C ALA A 10 -10.63 4.67 -2.19
N ALA A 11 -11.74 5.40 -2.07
CA ALA A 11 -12.61 5.77 -3.20
C ALA A 11 -11.92 6.63 -4.29
N ASN A 12 -10.78 7.27 -4.02
CA ASN A 12 -10.01 7.98 -5.04
C ASN A 12 -8.92 7.11 -5.72
N GLY A 13 -8.82 5.83 -5.34
CA GLY A 13 -7.80 4.89 -5.83
C GLY A 13 -6.50 4.88 -5.01
N ASP A 14 -6.37 5.72 -3.99
CA ASP A 14 -5.24 5.65 -3.07
C ASP A 14 -5.22 4.27 -2.40
N THR A 15 -4.07 3.62 -2.43
CA THR A 15 -3.95 2.22 -1.99
C THR A 15 -3.03 2.13 -0.80
N ALA A 16 -3.53 1.61 0.32
CA ALA A 16 -2.70 1.13 1.41
C ALA A 16 -2.24 -0.30 1.14
N ASN A 17 -0.94 -0.53 1.29
CA ASN A 17 -0.28 -1.83 1.17
C ASN A 17 0.96 -1.87 2.07
N LYS A 18 1.60 -3.04 2.20
CA LYS A 18 2.80 -3.24 3.02
C LYS A 18 3.82 -2.09 2.85
N ILE A 19 4.34 -1.60 3.97
CA ILE A 19 5.33 -0.52 4.03
C ILE A 19 6.46 -0.74 3.01
N GLY A 20 6.77 0.30 2.24
CA GLY A 20 7.70 0.27 1.11
C GLY A 20 7.01 0.31 -0.26
N ALA A 21 5.70 0.05 -0.36
CA ALA A 21 4.96 0.12 -1.62
C ALA A 21 4.99 1.53 -2.24
N TYR A 22 4.80 2.58 -1.43
CA TYR A 22 4.89 3.96 -1.90
C TYR A 22 6.28 4.30 -2.45
N SER A 23 7.34 3.92 -1.74
CA SER A 23 8.72 4.11 -2.20
C SER A 23 8.99 3.39 -3.52
N LEU A 24 8.47 2.17 -3.66
CA LEU A 24 8.58 1.39 -4.89
C LEU A 24 7.83 2.05 -6.06
N ALA A 25 6.65 2.64 -5.80
CA ALA A 25 5.88 3.37 -6.80
C ALA A 25 6.60 4.65 -7.26
N LEU A 26 7.25 5.38 -6.36
CA LEU A 26 8.10 6.53 -6.70
C LEU A 26 9.27 6.12 -7.61
N CYS A 27 9.97 5.04 -7.26
CA CYS A 27 11.05 4.50 -8.09
C CYS A 27 10.54 4.07 -9.47
N ALA A 28 9.41 3.36 -9.53
CA ALA A 28 8.80 2.93 -10.78
C ALA A 28 8.48 4.13 -11.69
N LYS A 29 7.86 5.18 -11.13
CA LYS A 29 7.58 6.43 -11.85
C LYS A 29 8.85 7.10 -12.37
N HIS A 30 9.89 7.18 -11.53
CA HIS A 30 11.17 7.78 -11.92
C HIS A 30 11.80 7.06 -13.12
N HIS A 31 11.68 5.74 -13.18
CA HIS A 31 12.22 4.92 -14.27
C HIS A 31 11.26 4.70 -15.45
N GLY A 32 10.08 5.35 -15.46
CA GLY A 32 9.10 5.18 -16.52
C GLY A 32 8.49 3.77 -16.60
N ILE A 33 8.50 3.03 -15.48
CA ILE A 33 7.95 1.68 -15.38
C ILE A 33 6.52 1.77 -14.81
N PRO A 34 5.51 1.13 -15.44
CA PRO A 34 4.15 1.17 -14.92
C PRO A 34 4.04 0.37 -13.61
N PHE A 35 3.34 0.95 -12.64
CA PHE A 35 3.08 0.38 -11.31
C PHE A 35 1.61 -0.03 -11.18
N TYR A 36 1.35 -1.29 -10.86
CA TYR A 36 0.01 -1.86 -10.73
C TYR A 36 -0.28 -2.31 -9.30
N VAL A 37 -1.56 -2.20 -8.92
CA VAL A 37 -2.09 -2.79 -7.70
C VAL A 37 -3.01 -3.94 -8.09
N ALA A 38 -2.74 -5.14 -7.60
CA ALA A 38 -3.64 -6.28 -7.69
C ALA A 38 -4.43 -6.38 -6.38
N ALA A 39 -5.74 -6.18 -6.44
CA ALA A 39 -6.60 -6.18 -5.26
C ALA A 39 -7.95 -6.84 -5.60
N PRO A 40 -8.46 -7.77 -4.76
CA PRO A 40 -9.79 -8.33 -4.95
C PRO A 40 -10.88 -7.26 -4.80
N LEU A 41 -12.10 -7.53 -5.28
CA LEU A 41 -13.22 -6.60 -5.12
C LEU A 41 -13.63 -6.35 -3.65
N THR A 42 -13.07 -7.10 -2.70
CA THR A 42 -13.29 -6.87 -1.27
C THR A 42 -12.31 -5.86 -0.65
N SER A 43 -11.24 -5.49 -1.36
CA SER A 43 -10.24 -4.53 -0.85
C SER A 43 -10.66 -3.05 -0.95
N PRO A 44 -11.46 -2.63 -1.94
CA PRO A 44 -11.96 -1.26 -1.98
C PRO A 44 -12.89 -0.93 -0.82
N ASP A 45 -12.62 0.20 -0.17
CA ASP A 45 -13.42 0.76 0.90
C ASP A 45 -13.93 2.14 0.44
N LEU A 46 -15.14 2.13 -0.15
CA LEU A 46 -15.76 3.32 -0.72
C LEU A 46 -16.25 4.32 0.34
N SER A 47 -16.20 3.95 1.63
CA SER A 47 -16.51 4.87 2.72
C SER A 47 -15.36 5.86 2.99
N LEU A 48 -14.14 5.53 2.54
CA LEU A 48 -12.95 6.36 2.68
C LEU A 48 -12.78 7.22 1.42
N SER A 49 -12.73 8.53 1.59
CA SER A 49 -12.65 9.46 0.46
C SER A 49 -11.26 9.48 -0.18
N SER A 50 -10.22 9.27 0.63
CA SER A 50 -8.83 9.25 0.20
C SER A 50 -7.95 8.42 1.12
N GLY A 51 -6.69 8.21 0.71
CA GLY A 51 -5.71 7.52 1.54
C GLY A 51 -5.39 8.23 2.87
N LYS A 52 -5.76 9.51 3.02
CA LYS A 52 -5.64 10.25 4.29
C LYS A 52 -6.57 9.72 5.38
N ASP A 53 -7.67 9.08 4.99
CA ASP A 53 -8.67 8.54 5.90
C ASP A 53 -8.30 7.11 6.35
N ILE A 54 -7.26 6.51 5.76
CA ILE A 54 -6.78 5.18 6.14
C ILE A 54 -5.91 5.27 7.40
N VAL A 55 -6.36 4.65 8.48
CA VAL A 55 -5.55 4.50 9.71
C VAL A 55 -4.48 3.44 9.48
N ILE A 56 -3.22 3.83 9.62
CA ILE A 56 -2.07 2.93 9.46
C ILE A 56 -1.76 2.23 10.78
N GLU A 57 -1.71 0.90 10.74
CA GLU A 57 -1.30 0.07 11.87
C GLU A 57 0.16 0.36 12.25
N GLU A 58 0.41 0.74 13.49
CA GLU A 58 1.73 0.75 14.11
C GLU A 58 1.92 -0.55 14.89
N ARG A 59 3.03 -1.25 14.62
CA ARG A 59 3.35 -2.55 15.21
C ARG A 59 4.43 -2.42 16.27
N SER A 60 4.61 -3.48 17.04
CA SER A 60 5.61 -3.53 18.10
C SER A 60 7.01 -3.19 17.56
N ALA A 61 7.72 -2.29 18.25
CA ALA A 61 9.11 -1.96 17.95
C ALA A 61 10.03 -3.19 17.96
N LYS A 62 9.69 -4.23 18.73
CA LYS A 62 10.46 -5.48 18.79
C LYS A 62 10.62 -6.13 17.43
N GLU A 63 9.64 -6.01 16.54
CA GLU A 63 9.72 -6.60 15.20
C GLU A 63 10.90 -6.07 14.37
N LEU A 64 11.37 -4.84 14.67
CA LEU A 64 12.54 -4.22 14.04
C LEU A 64 13.80 -4.27 14.92
N LEU A 65 13.66 -4.23 16.24
CA LEU A 65 14.80 -4.23 17.16
C LEU A 65 15.44 -5.62 17.34
N ASN A 66 14.66 -6.69 17.17
CA ASN A 66 15.05 -8.08 17.41
C ASN A 66 14.94 -8.94 16.15
N THR A 67 15.71 -10.02 16.07
CA THR A 67 15.58 -11.00 14.99
C THR A 67 14.29 -11.82 15.08
N HIS A 68 14.00 -12.60 14.03
CA HIS A 68 12.84 -13.51 13.94
C HIS A 68 11.49 -12.83 14.23
N GLY A 69 11.32 -11.60 13.74
CA GLY A 69 10.08 -10.83 13.90
C GLY A 69 9.76 -10.47 15.35
N GLY A 70 10.78 -10.18 16.17
CA GLY A 70 10.58 -9.78 17.56
C GLY A 70 10.78 -10.88 18.60
N LEU A 71 11.01 -12.12 18.17
CA LEU A 71 11.13 -13.29 19.06
C LEU A 71 12.58 -13.69 19.35
N GLY A 72 13.55 -13.17 18.61
CA GLY A 72 14.97 -13.48 18.76
C GLY A 72 15.77 -12.40 19.51
N GLU A 73 17.08 -12.46 19.33
CA GLU A 73 18.03 -11.56 19.99
C GLU A 73 17.94 -10.13 19.47
N GLN A 74 18.27 -9.16 20.34
CA GLN A 74 18.33 -7.76 19.96
C GLN A 74 19.53 -7.50 19.05
N VAL A 75 19.27 -6.90 17.87
CA VAL A 75 20.30 -6.58 16.87
C VAL A 75 20.55 -5.08 16.74
N ALA A 76 19.54 -4.27 17.08
CA ALA A 76 19.68 -2.82 17.08
C ALA A 76 20.24 -2.31 18.42
N ALA A 77 20.90 -1.16 18.39
CA ALA A 77 21.50 -0.56 19.58
C ALA A 77 20.48 -0.35 20.73
N LEU A 78 20.93 -0.50 21.97
CA LEU A 78 20.09 -0.34 23.14
C LEU A 78 19.58 1.11 23.27
N GLY A 79 18.30 1.26 23.61
CA GLY A 79 17.68 2.55 23.92
C GLY A 79 17.23 3.39 22.71
N ILE A 80 17.40 2.91 21.47
CA ILE A 80 16.91 3.64 20.30
C ILE A 80 15.38 3.62 20.22
N SER A 81 14.79 4.72 19.76
CA SER A 81 13.38 4.79 19.43
C SER A 81 13.11 4.23 18.02
N VAL A 82 11.93 3.66 17.82
CA VAL A 82 11.52 3.04 16.57
C VAL A 82 10.14 3.53 16.18
N TRP A 83 9.95 3.75 14.89
CA TRP A 83 8.64 3.97 14.28
C TRP A 83 8.37 2.82 13.32
N ASN A 84 7.43 1.93 13.66
CA ASN A 84 7.18 0.69 12.93
C ASN A 84 5.77 0.67 12.33
N LEU A 85 5.59 1.40 11.24
CA LEU A 85 4.34 1.35 10.47
C LEU A 85 4.28 0.10 9.60
N ALA A 86 3.17 -0.64 9.68
CA ALA A 86 2.98 -1.89 8.94
C ALA A 86 2.66 -1.67 7.45
N PHE A 87 2.17 -0.48 7.10
CA PHE A 87 1.68 -0.12 5.77
C PHE A 87 2.10 1.31 5.41
N ASP A 88 2.11 1.61 4.12
CA ASP A 88 2.07 2.98 3.61
C ASP A 88 0.96 3.14 2.58
N VAL A 89 0.70 4.39 2.19
CA VAL A 89 -0.29 4.74 1.17
C VAL A 89 0.43 5.14 -0.11
N THR A 90 0.13 4.43 -1.20
CA THR A 90 0.52 4.82 -2.55
C THR A 90 -0.59 5.68 -3.16
N PRO A 91 -0.32 6.96 -3.49
CA PRO A 91 -1.31 7.82 -4.11
C PRO A 91 -1.73 7.33 -5.49
N ALA A 92 -3.01 7.51 -5.84
CA ALA A 92 -3.59 7.05 -7.11
C ALA A 92 -2.84 7.55 -8.36
N ASN A 93 -2.22 8.74 -8.30
CA ASN A 93 -1.46 9.32 -9.41
C ASN A 93 -0.10 8.64 -9.69
N LEU A 94 0.31 7.69 -8.85
CA LEU A 94 1.46 6.81 -9.08
C LEU A 94 1.03 5.43 -9.60
N ILE A 95 -0.26 5.12 -9.60
CA ILE A 95 -0.80 3.80 -9.94
C ILE A 95 -1.29 3.82 -11.39
N ALA A 96 -0.65 3.02 -12.24
CA ALA A 96 -1.00 2.86 -13.65
C ALA A 96 -2.28 2.04 -13.85
N GLY A 97 -2.66 1.21 -12.86
CA GLY A 97 -3.95 0.52 -12.87
C GLY A 97 -4.19 -0.33 -11.63
N ILE A 98 -5.45 -0.58 -11.32
CA ILE A 98 -5.88 -1.58 -10.33
C ILE A 98 -6.48 -2.78 -11.06
N ILE A 99 -5.98 -3.96 -10.74
CA ILE A 99 -6.36 -5.24 -11.35
C ILE A 99 -7.24 -5.98 -10.34
N THR A 100 -8.44 -6.34 -10.77
CA THR A 100 -9.43 -7.08 -9.97
C THR A 100 -9.89 -8.33 -10.72
N GLU A 101 -10.64 -9.22 -10.06
CA GLU A 101 -11.17 -10.43 -10.69
C GLU A 101 -12.23 -10.15 -11.77
N LYS A 102 -12.93 -9.01 -11.72
CA LYS A 102 -13.93 -8.62 -12.72
C LYS A 102 -13.33 -7.83 -13.88
N VAL A 103 -12.23 -7.12 -13.66
CA VAL A 103 -11.66 -6.21 -14.65
C VAL A 103 -10.14 -6.36 -14.67
N GLY A 104 -9.61 -6.74 -15.84
CA GLY A 104 -8.17 -6.92 -16.04
C GLY A 104 -7.34 -5.64 -15.96
N HIS A 105 -7.96 -4.46 -16.09
CA HIS A 105 -7.29 -3.15 -16.00
C HIS A 105 -8.31 -2.02 -15.71
N LEU A 106 -8.19 -1.35 -14.57
CA LEU A 106 -8.93 -0.12 -14.27
C LEU A 106 -7.95 1.04 -14.06
N LEU A 107 -8.16 2.17 -14.74
CA LEU A 107 -7.41 3.41 -14.49
C LEU A 107 -8.02 4.15 -13.29
N PRO A 108 -7.28 4.38 -12.18
CA PRO A 108 -7.82 5.06 -10.97
C PRO A 108 -8.44 6.43 -11.24
N THR A 109 -8.06 7.07 -12.35
CA THR A 109 -8.39 8.45 -12.70
C THR A 109 -9.59 8.60 -13.65
N VAL A 110 -10.22 7.52 -14.14
CA VAL A 110 -11.40 7.65 -15.01
C VAL A 110 -12.71 7.74 -14.20
N HIS A 111 -13.60 8.65 -14.62
CA HIS A 111 -15.00 8.66 -14.15
C HIS A 111 -15.64 7.29 -14.39
N ASN A 112 -16.35 6.76 -13.37
CA ASN A 112 -16.88 5.38 -13.26
C ASN A 112 -15.90 4.25 -12.84
N PHE A 113 -14.73 4.57 -12.26
CA PHE A 113 -13.81 3.56 -11.70
C PHE A 113 -14.48 2.51 -10.79
N TRP A 114 -15.44 2.94 -9.97
CA TRP A 114 -16.19 2.06 -9.06
C TRP A 114 -17.53 1.57 -9.60
N GLY A 115 -17.92 1.88 -10.84
CA GLY A 115 -19.22 1.49 -11.40
C GLY A 115 -19.46 -0.03 -11.54
N ILE A 116 -18.52 -0.84 -11.08
CA ILE A 116 -18.56 -2.31 -11.06
C ILE A 116 -18.76 -2.91 -9.64
N PHE A 117 -18.80 -2.04 -8.61
CA PHE A 117 -19.00 -2.35 -7.19
C PHE A 117 -20.41 -1.96 -6.75
#